data_AF-A0A453RN97-F1
#
_entry.id   AF-A0A453RN97-F1
#
_cell.length_a   1.000
_cell.length_b   1.000
_cell.length_c   1.000
_cell.angle_alpha   90.00
_cell.angle_beta   90.00
_cell.angle_gamma   90.00
#
_symmetry.space_group_name_H-M   'P 1'
#
loop_
_entity.id
_entity.type
_entity.pdbx_description
1 polymer ?
#
loop_
_entity_poly.entity_id
_entity_poly.type
_entity_poly.pdbx_seq_one_letter_code
_entity_poly.pdbx_strand_id
1 'polypeptide(L)' 'MKDNGGARQHWPCDYCGEAAAALHCRADAARLCVACDRHVHAANALSRKHVRAPLCA' A
#
# COMPACT_ATOMS: atom_id res chain seq x y z
N MET A 1 24.68 0.93 -22.58
CA MET A 1 24.32 1.70 -21.37
C MET A 1 22.90 2.17 -21.47
N LYS A 2 22.18 2.11 -20.34
CA LYS A 2 20.80 2.60 -20.08
C LYS A 2 19.78 1.55 -20.56
N ASP A 3 18.93 0.97 -19.71
CA ASP A 3 18.25 1.56 -18.55
C ASP A 3 18.19 0.59 -17.37
N ASN A 4 18.79 1.07 -16.28
CA ASN A 4 18.65 0.56 -14.92
C ASN A 4 17.26 1.04 -14.44
N GLY A 5 16.19 0.41 -14.93
CA GLY A 5 14.82 0.71 -14.54
C GLY A 5 14.41 -0.25 -13.44
N GLY A 6 14.50 0.18 -12.18
CA GLY A 6 14.07 -0.60 -11.02
C GLY A 6 12.72 -1.26 -11.28
N ALA A 7 12.66 -2.58 -11.17
CA ALA A 7 11.44 -3.34 -11.29
C ALA A 7 10.46 -2.82 -10.22
N ARG A 8 9.56 -1.94 -10.64
CA ARG A 8 8.45 -1.41 -9.84
C ARG A 8 7.59 -2.61 -9.49
N GLN A 9 7.80 -3.24 -8.35
CA GLN A 9 7.06 -4.43 -7.96
C GLN A 9 5.61 -4.03 -7.68
N HIS A 10 4.78 -4.14 -8.72
CA HIS A 10 3.37 -3.82 -8.68
C HIS A 10 2.62 -4.98 -8.02
N TRP A 11 2.61 -4.99 -6.69
CA TRP A 11 1.82 -5.96 -5.92
C TRP A 11 0.34 -5.59 -5.99
N PRO A 12 -0.61 -6.52 -6.18
CA PRO A 12 -2.03 -6.20 -6.11
C PRO A 12 -2.46 -5.86 -4.68
N CYS A 13 -3.48 -5.03 -4.52
CA CYS A 13 -4.05 -4.70 -3.21
C CYS A 13 -4.58 -5.99 -2.55
N ASP A 14 -4.11 -6.31 -1.33
CA ASP A 14 -4.57 -7.50 -0.59
C ASP A 14 -6.06 -7.40 -0.19
N TYR A 15 -6.66 -6.20 -0.25
CA TYR A 15 -8.08 -5.99 0.09
C TYR A 15 -9.02 -6.07 -1.11
N CYS A 16 -8.73 -5.37 -2.21
CA CYS A 16 -9.61 -5.36 -3.38
C CYS A 16 -9.13 -6.25 -4.52
N GLY A 17 -7.86 -6.62 -4.59
CA GLY A 17 -7.28 -7.41 -5.70
C GLY A 17 -7.19 -6.69 -7.05
N GLU A 18 -8.03 -5.68 -7.26
CA GLU A 18 -8.22 -4.99 -8.56
C GLU A 18 -7.16 -3.91 -8.85
N ALA A 19 -6.63 -3.28 -7.80
CA ALA A 19 -5.73 -2.13 -7.93
C ALA A 19 -4.33 -2.44 -7.40
N ALA A 20 -3.33 -1.72 -7.91
CA ALA A 20 -1.98 -1.73 -7.36
C ALA A 20 -1.97 -1.37 -5.88
N ALA A 21 -1.27 -2.15 -5.07
CA ALA A 21 -0.88 -1.71 -3.76
C ALA A 21 0.13 -0.57 -3.87
N ALA A 22 -0.16 0.53 -3.19
CA ALA A 22 0.70 1.70 -3.13
C ALA A 22 1.29 1.89 -1.72
N LEU A 23 0.71 1.23 -0.72
CA LEU A 23 1.02 1.40 0.69
C LEU A 23 1.15 0.04 1.35
N HIS A 24 2.08 -0.09 2.29
CA HIS A 24 2.20 -1.24 3.15
C HIS A 24 1.94 -0.82 4.60
N CYS A 25 0.88 -1.37 5.19
CA CYS A 25 0.58 -1.23 6.60
C CYS A 25 1.37 -2.28 7.38
N ARG A 26 2.34 -1.87 8.21
CA ARG A 26 3.12 -2.82 9.02
C ARG A 26 2.29 -3.48 10.13
N ALA A 27 1.27 -2.78 10.64
CA ALA A 27 0.43 -3.30 11.72
C ALA A 27 -0.43 -4.48 11.25
N ASP A 28 -0.97 -4.39 10.02
CA ASP A 28 -1.79 -5.44 9.40
C ASP A 28 -0.98 -6.38 8.49
N ALA A 29 0.32 -6.10 8.30
CA ALA A 29 1.17 -6.78 7.31
C ALA A 29 0.52 -6.88 5.92
N ALA A 30 -0.26 -5.86 5.55
CA ALA A 30 -1.11 -5.84 4.37
C ALA A 30 -0.70 -4.72 3.41
N ARG A 31 -0.73 -5.01 2.11
CA ARG A 31 -0.45 -4.05 1.05
C ARG A 31 -1.78 -3.56 0.48
N LEU A 32 -2.02 -2.27 0.59
CA LEU A 32 -3.27 -1.65 0.23
C LEU A 32 -3.06 -0.60 -0.87
N CYS A 33 -4.05 -0.48 -1.76
CA CYS A 33 -4.14 0.68 -2.63
C CYS A 33 -4.57 1.92 -1.83
N VAL A 34 -4.36 3.12 -2.37
CA VAL A 34 -4.68 4.38 -1.67
C VAL A 34 -6.16 4.46 -1.26
N ALA A 35 -7.06 3.90 -2.08
CA ALA A 35 -8.49 3.89 -1.78
C ALA A 35 -8.81 2.98 -0.58
N CYS A 36 -8.32 1.73 -0.58
CA CYS A 36 -8.50 0.79 0.51
C CYS A 36 -7.80 1.24 1.79
N ASP A 37 -6.60 1.82 1.68
CA ASP A 37 -5.89 2.42 2.82
C ASP A 37 -6.74 3.49 3.49
N ARG A 38 -7.34 4.41 2.72
CA ARG A 38 -8.23 5.43 3.28
C ARG A 38 -9.46 4.82 3.90
N HIS A 39 -10.07 3.80 3.32
CA HIS A 39 -11.21 3.11 3.94
C HIS A 39 -10.84 2.48 5.29
N VAL A 40 -9.74 1.71 5.34
CA VAL A 40 -9.26 1.02 6.56
C VAL A 40 -8.75 2.00 7.63
N HIS A 41 -8.01 3.04 7.21
CA HIS A 41 -7.34 3.98 8.10
C HIS A 41 -8.16 5.25 8.41
N ALA A 42 -9.25 5.53 7.68
CA ALA A 42 -10.20 6.60 8.04
C ALA A 42 -11.34 6.10 8.94
N ALA A 43 -11.65 4.81 8.91
CA ALA A 43 -12.72 4.22 9.73
C ALA A 43 -12.47 4.37 11.23
N ASN A 44 -11.21 4.46 11.68
CA ASN A 44 -10.92 4.58 13.11
C ASN A 44 -9.71 5.49 13.40
N ALA A 45 -9.80 6.31 14.46
CA ALA A 45 -8.68 7.19 14.83
C ALA A 45 -7.43 6.41 15.29
N LEU A 46 -7.62 5.17 15.72
CA LEU A 46 -6.55 4.24 16.09
C LEU A 46 -5.76 3.74 14.89
N SER A 47 -6.43 3.43 13.77
CA SER A 47 -5.74 2.95 12.57
C SER A 47 -4.88 4.03 11.94
N ARG A 48 -5.18 5.32 12.14
CA ARG A 48 -4.27 6.43 11.74
C ARG A 48 -2.88 6.37 12.38
N LYS A 49 -2.70 5.66 13.49
CA LYS A 49 -1.38 5.45 14.13
C LYS A 49 -0.57 4.33 13.48
N HIS A 50 -1.16 3.53 12.60
CA HIS A 50 -0.42 2.47 11.92
C HIS A 50 0.68 3.08 11.05
N VAL A 51 1.89 2.55 11.21
CA VAL A 51 3.04 2.95 10.38
C VAL A 51 2.79 2.47 8.96
N ARG A 52 2.48 3.43 8.08
CA ARG A 52 2.28 3.22 6.64
C ARG A 52 3.55 3.60 5.91
N ALA A 53 4.12 2.63 5.18
CA ALA A 53 5.24 2.88 4.29
C ALA A 53 4.73 2.91 2.84
N PRO A 54 5.08 3.92 2.03
CA PRO A 54 4.82 3.86 0.60
C PRO A 54 5.59 2.68 0.01
N LEU A 55 4.89 1.85 -0.76
CA LEU A 55 5.55 0.92 -1.66
C LEU A 55 6.07 1.80 -2.80
N CYS A 56 7.38 2.05 -2.83
CA CYS A 56 7.97 2.87 -3.88
C CYS A 56 7.57 2.30 -5.25
N ALA A 57 6.83 3.11 -6.00
CA ALA A 57 6.52 2.87 -7.39
C ALA A 57 7.77 3.16 -8.20
#